data_AF-A0A0N0BBA3-F1
#
_entry.id   AF-A0A0N0BBA3-F1
#
_cell.length_a   1.000
_cell.length_b   1.000
_cell.length_c   1.000
_cell.angle_alpha   90.00
_cell.angle_beta   90.00
_cell.angle_gamma   90.00
#
_symmetry.space_group_name_H-M   'P 1'
#
loop_
_entity.id
_entity.type
_entity.pdbx_description
1 polymer ?
#
loop_
_entity_poly.entity_id
_entity_poly.type
_entity_poly.pdbx_seq_one_letter_code
_entity_poly.pdbx_strand_id
1 'polypeptide(L)'
;INICESGDQKSIDLLEDEILKIHPNTYTFSKNLAEQIISTNSNNFPIAIVRPSVIGASLREPWPGWVSNINGFTSILMEIGKGVMRAMISKGSKRFDVVPVDYVVNMVICSAYHVTLHRNNEVKVYNTTSNAHVILK
;
A
#
# COMPACT_ATOMS: atom_id res chain seq x y z
N ILE A 1 20.83 4.54 0.82
CA ILE A 1 21.10 3.75 -0.40
C ILE A 1 22.56 3.34 -0.44
N ASN A 2 23.52 4.26 -0.29
CA ASN A 2 24.96 3.95 -0.26
C ASN A 2 25.35 2.81 0.70
N ILE A 3 24.71 2.70 1.87
CA ILE A 3 24.96 1.62 2.83
C ILE A 3 24.67 0.23 2.23
N CYS A 4 23.69 0.10 1.35
CA CYS A 4 23.37 -1.18 0.68
C CYS A 4 24.35 -1.53 -0.44
N GLU A 5 25.04 -0.53 -1.01
CA GLU A 5 25.99 -0.72 -2.12
C GLU A 5 27.43 -0.95 -1.65
N SER A 6 27.80 -0.37 -0.50
CA SER A 6 29.17 -0.43 0.03
C SER A 6 29.28 -1.07 1.42
N GLY A 7 28.16 -1.47 2.02
CA GLY A 7 28.12 -2.03 3.37
C GLY A 7 28.49 -3.50 3.41
N ASP A 8 29.02 -3.95 4.55
CA ASP A 8 29.25 -5.38 4.78
C ASP A 8 27.92 -6.11 5.04
N GLN A 9 27.83 -7.36 4.60
CA GLN A 9 26.59 -8.15 4.68
C GLN A 9 26.07 -8.30 6.12
N LYS A 10 26.96 -8.47 7.10
CA LYS A 10 26.58 -8.66 8.50
C LYS A 10 25.94 -7.39 9.08
N SER A 11 26.44 -6.22 8.70
CA SER A 11 25.81 -4.94 9.08
C SER A 11 24.44 -4.75 8.43
N ILE A 12 24.26 -5.22 7.18
CA ILE A 12 22.97 -5.16 6.48
C ILE A 12 21.94 -6.06 7.19
N ASP A 13 22.33 -7.28 7.56
CA ASP A 13 21.45 -8.23 8.23
C ASP A 13 20.99 -7.68 9.60
N LEU A 14 21.91 -7.08 10.38
CA LEU A 14 21.57 -6.43 11.65
C LEU A 14 20.62 -5.24 11.48
N LEU A 15 20.77 -4.46 10.41
CA LEU A 15 19.86 -3.36 10.09
C LEU A 15 18.48 -3.87 9.69
N GLU A 16 18.41 -4.96 8.92
CA GLU A 16 17.14 -5.59 8.55
C GLU A 16 16.37 -6.02 9.80
N ASP A 17 17.03 -6.67 10.76
CA ASP A 17 16.42 -7.07 12.03
C ASP A 17 15.85 -5.88 12.81
N GLU A 18 16.56 -4.75 12.88
CA GLU A 18 16.06 -3.55 13.54
C GLU A 18 14.87 -2.91 12.79
N ILE A 19 14.92 -2.88 11.45
CA ILE A 19 13.84 -2.35 10.61
C ILE A 19 12.57 -3.18 10.78
N LEU A 20 12.69 -4.51 10.80
CA LEU A 20 11.55 -5.43 10.93
C LEU A 20 10.89 -5.40 12.32
N LYS A 21 11.53 -4.81 13.34
CA LYS A 21 10.85 -4.52 14.62
C LYS A 21 9.81 -3.40 14.49
N ILE A 22 9.99 -2.47 13.55
CA ILE A 22 9.13 -1.30 13.34
C ILE A 22 8.15 -1.54 12.18
N HIS A 23 8.64 -2.15 11.11
CA HIS A 23 7.90 -2.42 9.89
C HIS A 23 7.47 -3.88 9.82
N PRO A 24 6.20 -4.19 9.47
CA PRO A 24 5.73 -5.56 9.41
C PRO A 24 6.41 -6.41 8.33
N ASN A 25 7.02 -5.77 7.33
CA ASN A 25 7.83 -6.43 6.30
C ASN A 25 8.71 -5.39 5.56
N THR A 26 9.70 -5.90 4.83
CA THR A 26 10.62 -5.11 4.00
C THR A 26 9.89 -4.27 2.94
N TYR A 27 8.75 -4.74 2.42
CA TYR A 27 7.91 -3.98 1.48
C TYR A 27 7.41 -2.68 2.08
N THR A 28 6.88 -2.69 3.31
CA THR A 28 6.39 -1.48 3.97
C THR A 28 7.50 -0.49 4.29
N PHE A 29 8.70 -0.99 4.60
CA PHE A 29 9.89 -0.15 4.76
C PHE A 29 10.28 0.51 3.43
N SER A 30 10.40 -0.28 2.37
CA SER A 30 10.74 0.22 1.02
C SER A 30 9.76 1.29 0.53
N LYS A 31 8.45 1.08 0.73
CA LYS A 31 7.43 2.07 0.37
C LYS A 31 7.50 3.33 1.23
N ASN A 32 7.72 3.20 2.54
CA ASN A 32 7.92 4.37 3.39
C ASN A 32 9.14 5.20 2.96
N LEU A 33 10.27 4.54 2.68
CA LEU A 33 11.47 5.19 2.18
C LEU A 33 11.23 5.91 0.85
N ALA A 34 10.48 5.30 -0.08
CA ALA A 34 10.11 5.93 -1.34
C ALA A 34 9.29 7.21 -1.12
N GLU A 35 8.32 7.20 -0.20
CA GLU A 35 7.53 8.39 0.12
C GLU A 35 8.40 9.52 0.71
N GLN A 36 9.39 9.20 1.55
CA GLN A 36 10.34 10.18 2.08
C GLN A 36 11.21 10.79 0.98
N ILE A 37 11.71 9.96 0.05
CA ILE A 37 12.48 10.44 -1.10
C ILE A 37 11.64 11.37 -1.97
N ILE A 38 10.39 11.00 -2.24
CA ILE A 38 9.44 11.81 -3.01
C ILE A 38 9.20 13.15 -2.31
N SER A 39 8.95 13.14 -1.00
CA SER A 39 8.73 14.35 -0.20
C SER A 39 9.92 15.32 -0.32
N THR A 40 11.14 14.82 -0.16
CA THR A 40 12.37 15.62 -0.23
C THR A 40 12.68 16.15 -1.63
N ASN A 41 12.28 15.43 -2.69
CA ASN A 41 12.58 15.78 -4.09
C ASN A 41 11.36 16.30 -4.86
N SER A 42 10.31 16.74 -4.17
CA SER A 42 9.01 17.09 -4.78
C SER A 42 8.97 18.44 -5.50
N ASN A 43 10.04 19.23 -5.43
CA ASN A 43 10.09 20.59 -5.98
C ASN A 43 9.67 20.63 -7.46
N ASN A 44 8.70 21.50 -7.78
CA ASN A 44 8.18 21.79 -9.13
C ASN A 44 7.38 20.67 -9.82
N PHE A 45 7.04 19.57 -9.13
CA PHE A 45 6.21 18.51 -9.71
C PHE A 45 4.82 18.43 -9.06
N PRO A 46 3.72 18.24 -9.84
CA PRO A 46 2.41 17.94 -9.27
C PRO A 46 2.38 16.48 -8.81
N ILE A 47 2.65 16.23 -7.52
CA ILE A 47 2.77 14.88 -6.96
C ILE A 47 1.59 14.54 -6.05
N ALA A 48 1.01 13.36 -6.26
CA ALA A 48 0.09 12.70 -5.35
C ALA A 48 0.66 11.35 -4.88
N ILE A 49 0.53 11.05 -3.58
CA ILE A 49 0.77 9.73 -3.01
C ILE A 49 -0.59 9.12 -2.66
N VAL A 50 -0.96 8.02 -3.30
CA VAL A 50 -2.18 7.28 -2.97
C VAL A 50 -1.80 6.07 -2.10
N ARG A 51 -2.40 5.99 -0.91
CA ARG A 51 -2.19 4.92 0.07
C ARG A 51 -3.45 4.06 0.17
N PRO A 52 -3.59 3.01 -0.67
CA PRO A 52 -4.70 2.08 -0.53
C PRO A 52 -4.51 1.15 0.67
N SER A 53 -5.62 0.66 1.23
CA SER A 53 -5.59 -0.54 2.07
C SER A 53 -5.43 -1.82 1.23
N VAL A 54 -5.74 -2.99 1.78
CA VAL A 54 -5.62 -4.23 1.05
C VAL A 54 -6.57 -4.21 -0.15
N ILE A 55 -6.02 -4.29 -1.35
CA ILE A 55 -6.84 -4.23 -2.57
C ILE A 55 -7.51 -5.58 -2.77
N GLY A 56 -8.83 -5.56 -2.89
CA GLY A 56 -9.67 -6.72 -3.19
C GLY A 56 -10.17 -6.73 -4.64
N ALA A 57 -11.12 -7.62 -4.91
CA ALA A 57 -11.81 -7.69 -6.18
C ALA A 57 -12.62 -6.41 -6.47
N SER A 58 -12.93 -6.18 -7.74
CA SER A 58 -13.75 -5.05 -8.16
C SER A 58 -15.17 -5.14 -7.60
N LEU A 59 -15.73 -3.99 -7.26
CA LEU A 59 -17.13 -3.90 -6.88
C LEU A 59 -18.04 -3.79 -8.11
N ARG A 60 -17.65 -3.00 -9.11
CA ARG A 60 -18.46 -2.67 -10.29
C ARG A 60 -17.71 -2.87 -11.60
N GLU A 61 -16.50 -2.32 -11.72
CA GLU A 61 -15.76 -2.28 -12.99
C GLU A 61 -14.49 -3.13 -12.93
N PRO A 62 -14.14 -3.91 -13.98
CA PRO A 62 -14.86 -4.07 -15.26
C PRO A 62 -16.14 -4.92 -15.16
N TRP A 63 -16.24 -5.79 -14.16
CA TRP A 63 -17.46 -6.46 -13.70
C TRP A 63 -17.27 -6.87 -12.23
N PRO A 64 -18.34 -7.09 -11.44
CA PRO A 64 -18.20 -7.45 -10.03
C PRO A 64 -17.39 -8.74 -9.81
N GLY A 65 -16.47 -8.72 -8.86
CA GLY A 65 -15.62 -9.88 -8.52
C GLY A 65 -14.42 -10.09 -9.43
N TRP A 66 -14.14 -9.17 -10.36
CA TRP A 66 -12.94 -9.23 -11.19
C TRP A 66 -11.67 -9.03 -10.37
N VAL A 67 -10.64 -9.80 -10.71
CA VAL A 67 -9.29 -9.74 -10.14
C VAL A 67 -8.25 -9.80 -11.24
N SER A 68 -7.17 -9.05 -11.12
CA SER A 68 -6.11 -9.00 -12.14
C SER A 68 -5.11 -10.16 -12.01
N ASN A 69 -4.87 -10.65 -10.79
CA ASN A 69 -3.96 -11.74 -10.50
C ASN A 69 -4.33 -12.44 -9.18
N ILE A 70 -3.75 -13.61 -8.95
CA ILE A 70 -3.98 -14.46 -7.77
C ILE A 70 -2.78 -14.31 -6.81
N ASN A 71 -2.42 -13.08 -6.48
CA ASN A 71 -1.30 -12.82 -5.56
C ASN A 71 -1.81 -12.23 -4.24
N GLY A 72 -1.09 -12.51 -3.16
CA GLY A 72 -1.32 -11.90 -1.85
C GLY A 72 -2.73 -12.16 -1.31
N PHE A 73 -3.53 -11.11 -1.15
CA PHE A 73 -4.87 -11.25 -0.57
C PHE A 73 -5.86 -12.00 -1.50
N THR A 74 -5.69 -11.87 -2.82
CA THR A 74 -6.56 -12.58 -3.76
C THR A 74 -6.38 -14.09 -3.71
N SER A 75 -5.16 -14.59 -3.47
CA SER A 75 -4.93 -16.04 -3.32
C SER A 75 -5.61 -16.58 -2.06
N ILE A 76 -5.53 -15.82 -0.97
CA ILE A 76 -6.22 -16.13 0.30
C ILE A 76 -7.73 -16.24 0.06
N LEU A 77 -8.34 -15.26 -0.60
CA LEU A 77 -9.77 -15.30 -0.94
C LEU A 77 -10.13 -16.50 -1.85
N MET A 78 -9.28 -16.82 -2.82
CA MET A 78 -9.50 -17.97 -3.69
C MET A 78 -9.44 -19.29 -2.91
N GLU A 79 -8.48 -19.45 -1.99
CA GLU A 79 -8.36 -20.66 -1.16
C GLU A 79 -9.56 -20.83 -0.20
N ILE A 80 -10.09 -19.73 0.34
CA ILE A 80 -11.34 -19.73 1.10
C ILE A 80 -12.50 -20.14 0.20
N GLY A 81 -12.62 -19.55 -0.99
CA GLY A 81 -13.69 -19.87 -1.95
C GLY A 81 -13.66 -21.33 -2.41
N LYS A 82 -12.47 -21.94 -2.50
CA LYS A 82 -12.29 -23.38 -2.79
C LYS A 82 -12.53 -24.28 -1.57
N GLY A 83 -12.70 -23.72 -0.37
CA GLY A 83 -12.84 -24.47 0.88
C GLY A 83 -11.54 -25.10 1.39
N VAL A 84 -10.39 -24.77 0.80
CA VAL A 84 -9.07 -25.27 1.21
C VAL A 84 -8.65 -24.58 2.51
N MET A 85 -8.75 -23.26 2.55
CA MET A 85 -8.48 -22.50 3.76
C MET A 85 -9.76 -22.29 4.55
N ARG A 86 -9.85 -22.89 5.73
CA ARG A 86 -11.05 -22.91 6.57
C ARG A 86 -11.01 -21.93 7.76
N ALA A 87 -9.83 -21.49 8.16
CA ALA A 87 -9.66 -20.55 9.27
C ALA A 87 -8.41 -19.68 9.07
N MET A 88 -8.50 -18.42 9.48
CA MET A 88 -7.37 -17.50 9.57
C MET A 88 -7.20 -17.07 11.02
N ILE A 89 -5.98 -17.21 11.55
CA ILE A 89 -5.67 -16.78 12.91
C ILE A 89 -5.37 -15.28 12.88
N SER A 90 -6.20 -14.50 13.58
CA SER A 90 -5.99 -13.07 13.75
C SER A 90 -6.27 -12.67 15.21
N LYS A 91 -5.61 -11.60 15.67
CA LYS A 91 -5.95 -10.99 16.96
C LYS A 91 -7.23 -10.21 16.78
N GLY A 92 -8.29 -10.51 17.54
CA GLY A 92 -9.60 -9.86 17.42
C GLY A 92 -9.61 -8.33 17.63
N SER A 93 -8.52 -7.77 18.18
CA SER A 93 -8.33 -6.32 18.30
C SER A 93 -7.85 -5.65 17.00
N LYS A 94 -7.39 -6.41 16.00
CA LYS A 94 -6.91 -5.87 14.73
C LYS A 94 -8.05 -5.84 13.71
N ARG A 95 -8.29 -4.66 13.14
CA ARG A 95 -9.22 -4.48 12.03
C ARG A 95 -8.51 -4.74 10.71
N PHE A 96 -9.22 -5.40 9.80
CA PHE A 96 -8.75 -5.69 8.45
C PHE A 96 -9.59 -4.89 7.47
N ASP A 97 -8.96 -4.02 6.67
CA ASP A 97 -9.63 -3.18 5.68
C ASP A 97 -9.30 -3.63 4.27
N VAL A 98 -10.34 -3.82 3.46
CA VAL A 98 -10.24 -4.23 2.05
C VAL A 98 -10.94 -3.21 1.19
N VAL A 99 -10.21 -2.64 0.22
CA VAL A 99 -10.74 -1.68 -0.74
C VAL A 99 -10.92 -2.29 -2.13
N PRO A 100 -12.06 -2.08 -2.81
CA PRO A 100 -12.25 -2.56 -4.18
C PRO A 100 -11.24 -1.94 -5.14
N VAL A 101 -10.71 -2.74 -6.07
CA VAL A 101 -9.69 -2.27 -7.04
C VAL A 101 -10.19 -1.12 -7.92
N ASP A 102 -11.45 -1.13 -8.33
CA ASP A 102 -12.08 -0.08 -9.13
C ASP A 102 -12.12 1.27 -8.39
N TYR A 103 -12.29 1.23 -7.08
CA TYR A 103 -12.26 2.45 -6.26
C TYR A 103 -10.84 3.01 -6.15
N VAL A 104 -9.84 2.14 -6.03
CA VAL A 104 -8.43 2.55 -6.03
C VAL A 104 -8.03 3.16 -7.37
N VAL A 105 -8.43 2.55 -8.48
CA VAL A 105 -8.17 3.09 -9.83
C VAL A 105 -8.81 4.48 -9.98
N ASN A 106 -10.08 4.62 -9.57
CA ASN A 106 -10.76 5.91 -9.60
C ASN A 106 -10.04 6.96 -8.74
N MET A 107 -9.57 6.59 -7.54
CA MET A 107 -8.78 7.50 -6.69
C MET A 107 -7.44 7.90 -7.33
N VAL A 108 -6.74 6.98 -8.00
CA VAL A 108 -5.51 7.31 -8.73
C VAL A 108 -5.80 8.33 -9.83
N ILE A 109 -6.84 8.11 -10.65
CA ILE A 109 -7.22 9.03 -11.74
C ILE A 109 -7.62 10.40 -11.18
N CYS A 110 -8.50 10.42 -10.18
CA CYS A 110 -8.96 11.66 -9.54
C CYS A 110 -7.83 12.42 -8.86
N SER A 111 -6.91 11.72 -8.18
CA SER A 111 -5.77 12.36 -7.51
C SER A 111 -4.82 13.01 -8.52
N ALA A 112 -4.53 12.33 -9.63
CA ALA A 112 -3.71 12.86 -10.72
C ALA A 112 -4.34 14.11 -11.34
N TYR A 113 -5.64 14.08 -11.61
CA TYR A 113 -6.39 15.24 -12.09
C TYR A 113 -6.32 16.40 -11.10
N HIS A 114 -6.56 16.12 -9.81
CA HIS A 114 -6.58 17.12 -8.76
C HIS A 114 -5.22 17.84 -8.57
N VAL A 115 -4.10 17.09 -8.52
CA VAL A 115 -2.77 17.71 -8.37
C VAL A 115 -2.32 18.46 -9.62
N THR A 116 -2.79 18.05 -10.79
CA THR A 116 -2.48 18.74 -12.06
C THR A 116 -3.14 20.11 -12.12
N LEU A 117 -4.39 20.24 -11.65
CA LEU A 117 -5.12 21.50 -11.62
C LEU A 117 -4.73 22.40 -10.44
N HIS A 118 -4.44 21.81 -9.29
CA HIS A 118 -4.08 22.54 -8.06
C HIS A 118 -2.60 22.39 -7.78
N ARG A 119 -1.76 22.97 -8.65
CA ARG A 119 -0.31 22.95 -8.49
C ARG A 119 0.10 23.77 -7.26
N ASN A 120 0.32 23.07 -6.16
CA ASN A 120 1.04 23.57 -4.99
C ASN A 120 2.35 22.78 -4.87
N ASN A 121 3.37 23.39 -4.26
CA ASN A 121 4.67 22.74 -4.01
C ASN A 121 4.61 21.72 -2.85
N GLU A 122 3.44 21.14 -2.59
CA GLU A 122 3.20 20.21 -1.49
C GLU A 122 2.74 18.87 -2.05
N VAL A 123 3.35 17.80 -1.53
CA VAL A 123 2.94 16.44 -1.87
C VAL A 123 1.60 16.14 -1.19
N LYS A 124 0.57 15.86 -2.00
CA LYS A 124 -0.75 15.49 -1.47
C LYS A 124 -0.81 13.99 -1.20
N VAL A 125 -1.28 13.60 -0.02
CA VAL A 125 -1.43 12.20 0.38
C VAL A 125 -2.90 11.84 0.50
N TYR A 126 -3.34 10.81 -0.22
CA TYR A 126 -4.71 10.32 -0.24
C TYR A 126 -4.79 8.90 0.31
N ASN A 127 -5.40 8.72 1.47
CA ASN A 127 -5.70 7.40 2.01
C ASN A 127 -6.97 6.85 1.33
N THR A 128 -6.86 5.68 0.72
CA THR A 128 -7.97 5.02 0.01
C THR A 128 -8.34 3.74 0.75
N THR A 129 -9.28 3.88 1.69
CA THR A 129 -9.73 2.81 2.59
C THR A 129 -11.24 2.64 2.46
N SER A 130 -11.76 1.42 2.67
CA SER A 130 -13.21 1.20 2.69
C SER A 130 -13.83 1.60 4.02
N ASN A 131 -13.02 1.63 5.08
CA ASN A 131 -13.43 2.05 6.40
C ASN A 131 -13.17 3.55 6.61
N ALA A 132 -14.12 4.26 7.24
CA ALA A 132 -14.04 5.70 7.51
C ALA A 132 -13.06 6.08 8.65
N HIS A 133 -12.38 5.09 9.24
CA HIS A 133 -11.39 5.32 10.30
C HIS A 133 -10.03 5.63 9.69
N VAL A 134 -9.53 6.84 9.92
CA VAL A 134 -8.15 7.22 9.58
C VAL A 134 -7.19 6.34 10.37
N ILE A 135 -6.47 5.46 9.69
CA ILE A 135 -5.33 4.75 10.29
C ILE A 135 -4.18 5.75 10.31
N LEU A 136 -4.14 6.60 11.34
CA LEU A 136 -2.93 7.32 11.71
C LEU A 136 -1.97 6.27 12.29
N LYS A 137 -0.86 6.03 11.59
CA LYS A 137 0.31 5.37 12.17
C LYS A 137 1.12 6.39 12.94
#